data_AF-A0A0C9M2K4-F1
#
_entry.id   AF-A0A0C9M2K4-F1
#
_cell.length_a   1.000
_cell.length_b   1.000
_cell.length_c   1.000
_cell.angle_alpha   90.00
_cell.angle_beta   90.00
_cell.angle_gamma   90.00
#
_symmetry.space_group_name_H-M   'P 1'
#
loop_
_entity.id
_entity.type
_entity.pdbx_description
1 polymer ?
#
loop_
_entity_poly.entity_id
_entity_poly.type
_entity_poly.pdbx_seq_one_letter_code
_entity_poly.pdbx_strand_id
1 'polypeptide(L)'
;MPIAQKNVSKYAQFHVDHDLSNRLAKEHDMTMAPFDGGVRMWANSIEELMAVYQDPEYIENVIPDEEKFAKRDEYQMMVGWEEVHWCDGKMQHHREQK
;
A
#
# COMPACT_ATOMS: atom_id res chain seq x y z
N MET A 1 -13.14 -12.61 -2.51
CA MET A 1 -13.38 -11.23 -2.96
C MET A 1 -13.14 -11.02 -4.46
N PRO A 2 -14.15 -11.34 -5.28
CA PRO A 2 -14.13 -11.17 -6.74
C PRO A 2 -13.95 -9.70 -7.20
N ILE A 3 -14.44 -8.72 -6.45
CA ILE A 3 -14.34 -7.30 -6.81
C ILE A 3 -12.88 -6.79 -6.77
N ALA A 4 -12.10 -7.20 -5.76
CA ALA A 4 -10.67 -6.86 -5.72
C ALA A 4 -9.90 -7.56 -6.83
N GLN A 5 -10.17 -8.85 -7.11
CA GLN A 5 -9.49 -9.55 -8.21
C GLN A 5 -9.77 -8.91 -9.58
N LYS A 6 -10.92 -8.26 -9.73
CA LYS A 6 -11.29 -7.55 -10.95
C LYS A 6 -10.66 -6.17 -11.05
N ASN A 7 -10.64 -5.41 -9.96
CA ASN A 7 -10.34 -3.97 -9.97
C ASN A 7 -8.94 -3.63 -9.47
N VAL A 8 -8.25 -4.55 -8.78
CA VAL A 8 -6.90 -4.36 -8.26
C VAL A 8 -5.92 -5.13 -9.15
N SER A 9 -5.12 -4.41 -9.93
CA SER A 9 -4.14 -4.99 -10.86
C SER A 9 -2.89 -5.51 -10.16
N LYS A 10 -2.56 -4.94 -9.00
CA LYS A 10 -1.45 -5.37 -8.15
C LYS A 10 -1.76 -5.08 -6.69
N TYR A 11 -1.35 -5.98 -5.82
CA TYR A 11 -1.48 -5.85 -4.37
C TYR A 11 -0.15 -6.24 -3.72
N ALA A 12 0.36 -5.39 -2.84
CA ALA A 12 1.59 -5.64 -2.11
C ALA A 12 1.45 -5.20 -0.65
N GLN A 13 1.94 -6.05 0.26
CA GLN A 13 1.98 -5.75 1.68
C GLN A 13 3.43 -5.56 2.10
N PHE A 14 3.67 -4.53 2.89
CA PHE A 14 4.94 -4.22 3.49
C PHE A 14 4.78 -4.27 5.01
N HIS A 15 5.71 -4.95 5.67
CA HIS A 15 5.78 -5.04 7.12
C HIS A 15 7.07 -4.36 7.57
N VAL A 16 6.98 -3.53 8.61
CA VAL A 16 8.13 -2.86 9.19
C VAL A 16 8.88 -3.84 10.10
N ASP A 17 10.20 -3.90 9.92
CA ASP A 17 11.11 -4.55 10.87
C ASP A 17 11.48 -3.53 11.95
N HIS A 18 10.81 -3.60 13.10
CA HIS A 18 11.01 -2.64 14.18
C HIS A 18 12.41 -2.70 14.77
N ASP A 19 13.06 -3.87 14.83
CA ASP A 19 14.41 -3.99 15.38
C ASP A 19 15.41 -3.27 14.46
N LEU A 20 15.30 -3.50 13.15
CA LEU A 20 16.13 -2.82 12.16
C LEU A 20 15.84 -1.31 12.13
N SER A 21 14.58 -0.91 12.11
CA SER A 21 14.18 0.51 12.11
C SER A 21 14.67 1.24 13.36
N ASN A 22 14.52 0.65 14.54
CA ASN A 22 14.99 1.23 15.80
C ASN A 22 16.52 1.35 15.84
N ARG A 23 17.23 0.34 15.32
CA ARG A 23 18.69 0.40 15.19
C ARG A 23 19.12 1.54 14.27
N LEU A 24 18.53 1.65 13.09
CA LEU A 24 18.85 2.71 12.12
C LEU A 24 18.52 4.11 12.65
N ALA A 25 17.39 4.26 13.35
CA ALA A 25 17.02 5.52 14.00
C ALA A 25 18.09 5.97 15.00
N LYS A 26 18.60 5.04 15.80
CA LYS A 26 19.62 5.33 16.84
C LYS A 26 21.02 5.56 16.27
N GLU A 27 21.43 4.77 15.29
CA GLU A 27 22.80 4.82 14.75
C GLU A 27 23.00 5.96 13.74
N HIS A 28 21.94 6.37 13.04
CA HIS A 28 22.02 7.32 11.94
C HIS A 28 21.15 8.57 12.12
N ASP A 29 20.52 8.76 13.29
CA ASP A 29 19.62 9.89 13.59
C ASP A 29 18.50 10.06 12.54
N MET A 30 18.02 8.93 12.01
CA MET A 30 16.98 8.90 10.99
C MET A 30 15.60 8.82 11.64
N THR A 31 14.65 9.66 11.20
CA THR A 31 13.26 9.54 11.61
C THR A 31 12.60 8.34 10.91
N MET A 32 12.13 7.37 11.69
CA MET A 32 11.37 6.22 11.18
C MET A 32 9.87 6.50 11.22
N ALA A 33 9.15 5.94 10.25
CA ALA A 33 7.69 6.04 10.22
C ALA A 33 7.08 5.29 11.42
N PRO A 34 6.01 5.82 12.05
CA PRO A 34 5.41 5.23 13.25
C PRO A 34 4.41 4.10 12.95
N PHE A 35 4.46 3.51 11.74
CA PHE A 35 3.52 2.48 11.30
C PHE A 35 4.16 1.10 11.35
N ASP A 36 3.36 0.06 11.56
CA ASP A 36 3.82 -1.34 11.57
C ASP A 36 3.95 -1.93 10.15
N GLY A 37 3.46 -1.20 9.14
CA GLY A 37 3.44 -1.65 7.76
C GLY A 37 2.58 -0.78 6.87
N GLY A 38 2.35 -1.25 5.65
CA GLY A 38 1.48 -0.59 4.69
C GLY A 38 1.07 -1.51 3.56
N VAL A 39 -0.07 -1.20 2.96
CA VAL A 39 -0.57 -1.88 1.78
C VAL A 39 -0.46 -0.93 0.60
N ARG A 40 0.04 -1.44 -0.53
CA ARG A 40 -0.02 -0.75 -1.81
C ARG A 40 -0.93 -1.51 -2.76
N MET A 41 -1.86 -0.78 -3.34
CA MET A 41 -2.80 -1.27 -4.33
C MET A 41 -2.69 -0.42 -5.58
N TRP A 42 -2.72 -1.09 -6.73
CA TRP A 42 -2.78 -0.46 -8.03
C TRP A 42 -4.11 -0.81 -8.68
N ALA A 43 -4.75 0.18 -9.27
CA ALA A 43 -6.00 0.05 -10.03
C ALA A 43 -5.90 0.94 -11.28
N ASN A 44 -6.73 0.70 -12.30
CA ASN A 44 -6.66 1.52 -13.52
C ASN A 44 -7.31 2.89 -13.31
N SER A 45 -8.23 3.00 -12.36
CA SER A 45 -8.82 4.27 -11.94
C SER A 45 -9.09 4.29 -10.44
N ILE A 46 -9.25 5.50 -9.90
CA ILE A 46 -9.67 5.69 -8.51
C ILE A 46 -11.08 5.13 -8.27
N GLU A 47 -11.95 5.15 -9.29
CA GLU A 47 -13.31 4.63 -9.20
C GLU A 47 -13.32 3.11 -9.03
N GLU A 48 -12.45 2.40 -9.74
CA GLU A 48 -12.26 0.95 -9.58
C GLU A 48 -11.79 0.61 -8.16
N LEU A 49 -10.87 1.40 -7.61
CA LEU A 49 -10.37 1.22 -6.24
C LEU A 49 -11.47 1.51 -5.20
N MET A 50 -12.20 2.61 -5.37
CA MET A 50 -13.31 2.96 -4.47
C MET A 50 -14.45 1.95 -4.53
N ALA A 51 -14.70 1.34 -5.69
CA ALA A 51 -15.69 0.27 -5.82
C ALA A 51 -15.34 -0.96 -4.96
N VAL A 52 -14.05 -1.25 -4.72
CA VAL A 52 -13.64 -2.31 -3.79
C VAL A 52 -14.00 -1.95 -2.35
N TYR A 53 -13.73 -0.71 -1.94
CA TYR A 53 -14.03 -0.25 -0.58
C TYR A 53 -15.53 -0.11 -0.28
N GLN A 54 -16.35 0.08 -1.31
CA GLN A 54 -17.81 0.19 -1.20
C GLN A 54 -18.53 -1.15 -1.35
N ASP A 55 -17.80 -2.23 -1.65
CA ASP A 55 -18.39 -3.53 -1.88
C ASP A 55 -18.96 -4.13 -0.58
N PRO A 56 -20.19 -4.66 -0.59
CA PRO A 56 -20.78 -5.29 0.59
C PRO A 56 -19.94 -6.45 1.15
N GLU A 57 -19.29 -7.26 0.32
CA GLU A 57 -18.42 -8.35 0.79
C GLU A 57 -17.22 -7.79 1.56
N TYR A 58 -16.66 -6.67 1.09
CA TYR A 58 -15.58 -5.95 1.77
C TYR A 58 -16.07 -5.39 3.11
N ILE A 59 -17.21 -4.71 3.13
CA ILE A 59 -17.78 -4.09 4.33
C ILE A 59 -18.15 -5.15 5.39
N GLU A 60 -18.78 -6.24 4.98
CA GLU A 60 -19.33 -7.24 5.90
C GLU A 60 -18.28 -8.24 6.39
N ASN A 61 -17.28 -8.58 5.57
CA ASN A 61 -16.32 -9.63 5.90
C ASN A 61 -14.90 -9.11 6.13
N VAL A 62 -14.47 -8.08 5.41
CA VAL A 62 -13.09 -7.59 5.49
C VAL A 62 -12.93 -6.57 6.60
N ILE A 63 -13.84 -5.60 6.74
CA ILE A 63 -13.75 -4.59 7.82
C ILE A 63 -13.70 -5.23 9.22
N PRO A 64 -14.61 -6.16 9.59
CA PRO A 64 -14.59 -6.75 10.92
C PRO A 64 -13.39 -7.67 11.15
N ASP A 65 -12.77 -8.18 10.09
CA ASP A 65 -11.55 -8.96 10.21
C ASP A 65 -10.33 -8.06 10.39
N GLU A 66 -10.22 -6.99 9.59
CA GLU A 66 -9.18 -5.96 9.72
C GLU A 66 -9.17 -5.33 11.12
N GLU A 67 -10.33 -5.08 11.73
CA GLU A 67 -10.41 -4.55 13.10
C GLU A 67 -9.80 -5.47 14.17
N LYS A 68 -9.62 -6.77 13.90
CA LYS A 68 -9.00 -7.70 14.87
C LYS A 68 -7.48 -7.57 14.94
N PHE A 69 -6.85 -7.15 13.85
CA PHE A 69 -5.39 -7.15 13.72
C PHE A 69 -4.81 -5.79 13.34
N ALA A 70 -5.64 -4.84 12.93
CA ALA A 70 -5.21 -3.53 12.49
C ALA A 70 -6.09 -2.43 13.09
N LYS A 71 -5.45 -1.33 13.46
CA LYS A 71 -6.12 -0.13 13.97
C LYS A 71 -6.54 0.74 12.79
N ARG A 72 -7.71 0.43 12.25
CA ARG A 72 -8.23 1.04 11.02
C ARG A 72 -8.41 2.56 11.14
N ASP A 73 -8.71 3.05 12.35
CA ASP A 73 -8.82 4.48 12.66
C ASP A 73 -7.47 5.21 12.60
N GLU A 74 -6.36 4.49 12.72
CA GLU A 74 -5.00 5.03 12.56
C GLU A 74 -4.50 4.96 11.10
N TYR A 75 -5.30 4.42 10.16
CA TYR A 75 -4.89 4.31 8.76
C TYR A 75 -4.73 5.68 8.10
N GLN A 76 -3.61 5.85 7.39
CA GLN A 76 -3.37 7.03 6.55
C GLN A 76 -3.30 6.60 5.09
N MET A 77 -4.29 7.04 4.30
CA MET A 77 -4.36 6.74 2.88
C MET A 77 -3.58 7.77 2.06
N MET A 78 -2.82 7.27 1.09
CA MET A 78 -2.14 8.08 0.08
C MET A 78 -2.60 7.64 -1.30
N VAL A 79 -2.86 8.61 -2.18
CA VAL A 79 -3.22 8.36 -3.58
C VAL A 79 -2.23 9.11 -4.46
N GLY A 80 -1.69 8.42 -5.46
CA GLY A 80 -0.68 8.97 -6.37
C GLY A 80 -0.40 8.03 -7.53
N TRP A 81 0.67 8.31 -8.28
CA TRP A 81 1.16 7.46 -9.36
C TRP A 81 2.53 6.88 -9.02
N GLU A 82 2.86 5.73 -9.62
CA GLU A 82 4.16 5.09 -9.46
C GLU A 82 4.98 5.27 -10.75
N GLU A 83 6.15 5.89 -10.64
CA GLU A 83 7.15 5.89 -11.69
C GLU A 83 8.22 4.83 -11.41
N VAL A 84 8.34 3.85 -12.30
CA VAL A 84 9.32 2.77 -12.16
C VAL A 84 10.57 3.13 -12.96
N HIS A 85 11.58 3.65 -12.27
CA HIS A 85 12.87 3.99 -12.90
C HIS A 85 13.83 2.80 -13.00
N TRP A 86 13.63 1.76 -12.19
CA TRP A 86 14.48 0.56 -12.17
C TRP A 86 13.62 -0.68 -12.00
N CYS A 87 13.85 -1.69 -12.85
CA CYS A 87 13.19 -2.99 -12.77
C CYS A 87 14.20 -4.09 -13.17
N ASP A 88 14.31 -5.16 -12.38
CA ASP A 88 15.23 -6.29 -12.61
C ASP A 88 16.68 -5.87 -12.88
N GLY A 89 17.20 -4.92 -12.09
CA GLY A 89 18.57 -4.43 -12.21
C GLY A 89 18.86 -3.64 -13.49
N LYS A 90 17.82 -3.20 -14.22
CA LYS A 90 17.95 -2.37 -15.41
C LYS A 90 17.21 -1.05 -15.22
N MET A 91 17.87 0.04 -15.60
CA MET A 91 17.26 1.37 -15.67
C MET A 91 16.21 1.39 -16.78
N GLN A 92 15.01 1.89 -16.46
CA GLN A 92 13.95 2.15 -17.42
C GLN A 92 14.13 3.57 -17.94
N HIS A 93 14.39 3.74 -19.23
CA HIS A 93 14.46 5.05 -19.85
C HIS A 93 13.06 5.66 -19.93
N HIS A 94 12.86 6.76 -19.19
CA HIS A 94 11.65 7.57 -19.29
C HIS A 94 11.59 8.19 -20.69
N ARG A 95 10.56 7.86 -21.48
CA ARG A 95 10.17 8.66 -22.64
C ARG A 95 9.19 9.72 -22.14
N GLU A 96 9.67 10.93 -21.93
CA GLU A 96 8.81 12.11 -21.76
C GLU A 96 7.85 12.14 -22.95
N GLN A 97 6.55 11.96 -22.69
CA GLN A 97 5.54 12.44 -23.62
C GLN A 97 5.16 13.85 -23.14
N LYS A 98 5.49 14.82 -24.01
CA LYS A 98 5.19 16.24 -23.92
C LYS A 98 3.75 16.55 -23.51
#